data_AF-A0AA36LNC4-F1
#
_entry.id   AF-A0AA36LNC4-F1
#
_cell.length_a   1.000
_cell.length_b   1.000
_cell.length_c   1.000
_cell.angle_alpha   90.00
_cell.angle_beta   90.00
_cell.angle_gamma   90.00
#
_symmetry.space_group_name_H-M   'P 1'
#
loop_
_entity.id
_entity.type
_entity.pdbx_description
1 polymer ?
#
loop_
_entity_poly.entity_id
_entity_poly.type
_entity_poly.pdbx_seq_one_letter_code
_entity_poly.pdbx_strand_id
1 'polypeptide(L)'
;MSEGGYQVKEPLVQENSAVLVHFTLKLEDGSTAESTHVHGKPALFRLGDDSLSDALEQQLIGLKVGDKHTFTLQPEDAFGLESPDLIQYFTQRDFALTGVPDAGTIMLFTARDGSEMPGVVREVAEESITVDFNHPLAGHVVSFEIEVLEIDPQQEAVHADIAG
;
A
#
# COMPACT_ATOMS: atom_id res chain seq x y z
N MET A 1 2.81 -52.44 -10.06
CA MET A 1 1.98 -51.42 -9.40
C MET A 1 2.88 -50.22 -9.23
N SER A 2 2.71 -49.22 -10.09
CA SER A 2 3.59 -48.04 -10.14
C SER A 2 2.82 -46.91 -9.50
N GLU A 3 3.21 -46.51 -8.28
CA GLU A 3 2.69 -45.30 -7.65
C GLU A 3 3.21 -44.10 -8.45
N GLY A 4 2.35 -43.55 -9.29
CA GLY A 4 2.58 -42.25 -9.92
C GLY A 4 2.54 -41.20 -8.81
N GLY A 5 3.73 -40.80 -8.35
CA GLY A 5 3.88 -39.67 -7.44
C GLY A 5 3.24 -38.44 -8.07
N TYR A 6 2.17 -37.93 -7.45
CA TYR A 6 1.65 -36.62 -7.75
C TYR A 6 2.75 -35.61 -7.40
N GLN A 7 3.46 -35.13 -8.41
CA GLN A 7 4.26 -33.91 -8.31
C GLN A 7 3.26 -32.78 -8.06
N VAL A 8 3.06 -32.40 -6.79
CA VAL A 8 2.37 -31.15 -6.47
C VAL A 8 3.27 -30.05 -7.01
N LYS A 9 2.93 -29.49 -8.17
CA LYS A 9 3.61 -28.29 -8.66
C LYS A 9 3.34 -27.21 -7.63
N GLU A 10 4.39 -26.74 -6.97
CA GLU A 10 4.30 -25.54 -6.13
C GLU A 10 3.72 -24.41 -6.99
N PRO A 11 2.68 -23.71 -6.50
CA PRO A 11 2.15 -22.55 -7.22
C PRO A 11 3.26 -21.52 -7.37
N LEU A 12 3.33 -20.92 -8.56
CA LEU A 12 4.18 -19.76 -8.85
C LEU A 12 3.28 -18.55 -8.95
N VAL A 13 3.77 -17.39 -8.52
CA VAL A 13 3.04 -16.13 -8.69
C VAL A 13 2.86 -15.84 -10.18
N GLN A 14 1.63 -15.55 -10.58
CA GLN A 14 1.25 -15.17 -11.95
C GLN A 14 0.62 -13.77 -11.97
N GLU A 15 0.43 -13.19 -13.16
CA GLU A 15 -0.11 -11.83 -13.39
C GLU A 15 -1.50 -11.56 -12.78
N ASN A 16 -2.22 -12.59 -12.32
CA ASN A 16 -3.54 -12.43 -11.69
C ASN A 16 -3.62 -13.16 -10.34
N SER A 17 -2.47 -13.51 -9.76
CA SER A 17 -2.42 -14.21 -8.47
C SER A 17 -2.67 -13.24 -7.32
N ALA A 18 -3.34 -13.73 -6.28
CA ALA A 18 -3.38 -13.07 -4.99
C ALA A 18 -2.26 -13.64 -4.11
N VAL A 19 -1.35 -12.80 -3.63
CA VAL A 19 -0.17 -13.25 -2.89
C VAL A 19 -0.20 -12.65 -1.50
N LEU A 20 -0.21 -13.52 -0.49
CA LEU A 20 -0.06 -13.10 0.90
C LEU A 20 1.43 -12.94 1.18
N VAL A 21 1.85 -11.74 1.54
CA VAL A 21 3.27 -11.42 1.74
C VAL A 21 3.50 -10.75 3.08
N HIS A 22 4.66 -11.03 3.66
CA HIS A 22 5.29 -10.04 4.52
C HIS A 22 6.19 -9.16 3.69
N PHE A 23 6.18 -7.86 3.98
CA PHE A 23 7.06 -6.90 3.35
C PHE A 23 7.62 -5.91 4.37
N THR A 24 8.82 -5.43 4.09
CA THR A 24 9.44 -4.29 4.75
C THR A 24 9.85 -3.26 3.70
N LEU A 25 9.40 -2.03 3.90
CA LEU A 25 9.75 -0.86 3.11
C LEU A 25 10.85 -0.08 3.82
N LYS A 26 11.96 0.12 3.12
CA LYS A 26 13.06 0.96 3.59
C LYS A 26 13.24 2.16 2.67
N LEU A 27 13.49 3.31 3.25
CA LEU A 27 13.86 4.54 2.55
C LEU A 27 15.37 4.53 2.23
N GLU A 28 15.82 5.42 1.36
CA GLU A 28 17.24 5.55 0.98
C GLU A 28 18.17 5.85 2.16
N ASP A 29 17.65 6.45 3.23
CA ASP A 29 18.39 6.71 4.47
C ASP A 29 18.60 5.45 5.33
N GLY A 30 18.03 4.31 4.91
CA GLY A 30 18.06 3.03 5.63
C GLY A 30 16.98 2.91 6.73
N SER A 31 16.15 3.94 6.92
CA SER A 31 15.02 3.90 7.84
C SER A 31 13.91 3.01 7.30
N THR A 32 13.33 2.18 8.17
CA THR A 32 12.13 1.42 7.82
C THR A 32 10.92 2.33 7.83
N ALA A 33 10.30 2.54 6.67
CA ALA A 33 9.06 3.28 6.51
C ALA A 33 7.86 2.46 6.99
N GLU A 34 7.77 1.21 6.55
CA GLU A 34 6.67 0.31 6.88
C GLU A 34 7.18 -1.12 6.99
N SER A 35 6.61 -1.91 7.91
CA SER A 35 6.95 -3.33 8.00
C SER A 35 5.79 -4.14 8.55
N THR A 36 5.24 -5.02 7.72
CA THR A 36 4.16 -5.92 8.14
C THR A 36 4.65 -7.00 9.12
N HIS A 37 5.96 -7.29 9.15
CA HIS A 37 6.56 -8.16 10.17
C HIS A 37 6.41 -7.58 11.58
N VAL A 38 6.54 -6.26 11.73
CA VAL A 38 6.42 -5.58 13.03
C VAL A 38 4.98 -5.64 13.55
N HIS A 39 4.01 -5.53 12.64
CA HIS A 39 2.59 -5.59 12.99
C HIS A 39 2.03 -7.02 13.08
N GLY A 40 2.80 -8.02 12.64
CA GLY A 40 2.38 -9.43 12.61
C GLY A 40 1.19 -9.70 11.70
N LYS A 41 0.86 -8.77 10.80
CA LYS A 41 -0.26 -8.88 9.86
C LYS A 41 0.29 -8.84 8.44
N PRO A 42 0.32 -9.95 7.70
CA PRO A 42 0.74 -9.94 6.31
C PRO A 42 -0.22 -9.13 5.44
N ALA A 43 0.29 -8.61 4.34
CA ALA A 43 -0.49 -7.89 3.35
C ALA A 43 -0.88 -8.83 2.21
N LEU A 44 -2.09 -8.64 1.68
CA LEU A 44 -2.56 -9.35 0.49
C LEU A 44 -2.33 -8.46 -0.72
N PHE A 45 -1.43 -8.88 -1.60
CA PHE A 45 -1.14 -8.22 -2.87
C PHE A 45 -1.91 -8.92 -3.98
N ARG A 46 -2.72 -8.19 -4.72
CA ARG A 46 -3.42 -8.72 -5.89
C ARG A 46 -2.72 -8.19 -7.12
N LEU A 47 -2.25 -9.09 -7.97
CA LEU A 47 -1.68 -8.71 -9.25
C LEU A 47 -2.81 -8.56 -10.28
N GLY A 48 -2.69 -7.58 -11.17
CA GLY A 48 -3.62 -7.37 -12.29
C GLY A 48 -4.93 -6.67 -11.95
N ASP A 49 -5.06 -6.05 -10.76
CA ASP A 49 -6.24 -5.26 -10.37
C ASP A 49 -5.98 -3.74 -10.28
N ASP A 50 -4.86 -3.28 -10.86
CA ASP A 50 -4.38 -1.89 -10.83
C ASP A 50 -4.15 -1.34 -9.41
N SER A 51 -4.14 -2.19 -8.37
CA SER A 51 -3.85 -1.76 -6.99
C SER A 51 -2.36 -1.58 -6.72
N LEU A 52 -1.51 -2.25 -7.51
CA LEU A 52 -0.06 -2.22 -7.44
C LEU A 52 0.52 -1.66 -8.74
N SER A 53 1.73 -1.14 -8.70
CA SER A 53 2.43 -0.70 -9.91
C SER A 53 2.92 -1.90 -10.73
N ASP A 54 2.91 -1.77 -12.06
CA ASP A 54 3.45 -2.78 -12.98
C ASP A 54 4.85 -3.24 -12.57
N ALA A 55 5.71 -2.29 -12.18
CA ALA A 55 7.07 -2.57 -11.75
C ALA A 55 7.11 -3.46 -10.49
N LEU A 56 6.21 -3.25 -9.52
CA LEU A 56 6.09 -4.08 -8.33
C LEU A 56 5.56 -5.47 -8.68
N GLU A 57 4.54 -5.56 -9.52
CA GLU A 57 3.98 -6.85 -9.95
C GLU A 57 5.03 -7.72 -10.67
N GLN A 58 5.80 -7.12 -11.58
CA GLN A 58 6.86 -7.83 -12.31
C GLN A 58 7.96 -8.39 -11.40
N GLN A 59 8.20 -7.78 -10.24
CA GLN A 59 9.16 -8.31 -9.26
C GLN A 59 8.61 -9.53 -8.50
N LEU A 60 7.29 -9.70 -8.45
CA LEU A 60 6.63 -10.80 -7.76
C LEU A 60 6.41 -12.02 -8.67
N ILE A 61 6.22 -11.79 -9.98
CA ILE A 61 5.95 -12.87 -10.95
C ILE A 61 7.08 -13.90 -10.93
N GLY A 62 6.70 -15.18 -10.82
CA GLY A 62 7.64 -16.30 -10.80
C GLY A 62 8.23 -16.64 -9.43
N LEU A 63 7.94 -15.86 -8.38
CA LEU A 63 8.27 -16.24 -7.01
C LEU A 63 7.42 -17.42 -6.53
N LYS A 64 7.96 -18.16 -5.56
CA LYS A 64 7.30 -19.28 -4.88
C LYS A 64 6.99 -18.92 -3.43
N VAL A 65 6.10 -19.70 -2.83
CA VAL A 65 5.89 -19.67 -1.38
C VAL A 65 7.21 -19.95 -0.65
N GLY A 66 7.55 -19.09 0.31
CA GLY A 66 8.79 -19.12 1.10
C GLY A 66 9.94 -18.33 0.48
N ASP A 67 9.81 -17.86 -0.77
CA ASP A 67 10.85 -17.04 -1.38
C ASP A 67 10.91 -15.66 -0.72
N LYS A 68 12.15 -15.18 -0.54
CA LYS A 68 12.45 -13.82 -0.10
C LYS A 68 13.08 -13.08 -1.26
N HIS A 69 12.46 -11.98 -1.64
CA HIS A 69 12.92 -11.14 -2.75
C HIS A 69 13.17 -9.73 -2.26
N THR A 70 14.26 -9.12 -2.71
CA THR A 70 14.63 -7.76 -2.33
C THR A 70 14.97 -6.97 -3.58
N PHE A 71 14.29 -5.85 -3.76
CA PHE A 71 14.44 -4.99 -4.91
C PHE A 71 14.17 -3.54 -4.51
N THR A 72 14.63 -2.61 -5.34
CA THR A 72 14.43 -1.17 -5.11
C THR A 72 13.62 -0.62 -6.27
N LEU A 73 12.60 0.15 -5.95
CA LEU A 73 11.73 0.81 -6.92
C LEU A 73 11.97 2.32 -6.85
N GLN A 74 11.99 2.95 -8.02
CA GLN A 74 11.96 4.41 -8.11
C GLN A 74 10.60 4.93 -7.64
N PRO A 75 10.48 6.22 -7.30
CA PRO A 75 9.21 6.75 -6.80
C PRO A 75 8.06 6.52 -7.79
N GLU A 76 8.31 6.74 -9.08
CA GLU A 76 7.37 6.51 -10.18
C GLU A 76 6.84 5.07 -10.25
N ASP A 77 7.68 4.11 -9.83
CA ASP A 77 7.40 2.69 -9.86
C ASP A 77 6.86 2.14 -8.53
N ALA A 78 6.84 2.94 -7.45
CA ALA A 78 6.42 2.49 -6.12
C ALA A 78 5.09 3.14 -5.69
N PHE A 79 5.17 4.35 -5.15
CA PHE A 79 4.03 5.11 -4.63
C PHE A 79 3.66 6.32 -5.52
N GLY A 80 4.29 6.40 -6.69
CA GLY A 80 4.22 7.55 -7.57
C GLY A 80 5.13 8.71 -7.13
N LEU A 81 5.18 9.70 -8.00
CA LEU A 81 5.74 11.01 -7.67
C LEU A 81 4.73 11.82 -6.86
N GLU A 82 5.22 12.79 -6.11
CA GLU A 82 4.35 13.83 -5.57
C GLU A 82 3.57 14.48 -6.72
N SER A 83 2.25 14.43 -6.63
CA SER A 83 1.35 15.03 -7.59
C SER A 83 0.82 16.35 -7.03
N PRO A 84 1.04 17.49 -7.71
CA PRO A 84 0.43 18.75 -7.32
C PRO A 84 -1.10 18.71 -7.43
N ASP A 85 -1.67 17.79 -8.22
CA ASP A 85 -3.12 17.61 -8.33
C ASP A 85 -3.74 16.98 -7.06
N LEU A 86 -2.93 16.31 -6.24
CA LEU A 86 -3.32 15.80 -4.92
C LEU A 86 -3.18 16.85 -3.82
N ILE A 87 -2.71 18.06 -4.15
CA ILE A 87 -2.72 19.20 -3.24
C ILE A 87 -4.03 19.97 -3.46
N GLN A 88 -4.90 19.93 -2.45
CA GLN A 88 -6.21 20.58 -2.51
C GLN A 88 -6.27 21.78 -1.56
N TYR A 89 -7.10 22.74 -1.95
CA TYR A 89 -7.34 23.96 -1.19
C TYR A 89 -8.75 23.92 -0.61
N PHE A 90 -8.83 24.02 0.70
CA PHE A 90 -10.07 24.09 1.45
C PHE A 90 -10.24 25.48 2.05
N THR A 91 -11.45 25.78 2.47
CA THR A 91 -11.78 27.00 3.21
C THR A 91 -11.89 26.70 4.70
N GLN A 92 -11.76 27.72 5.55
CA GLN A 92 -12.00 27.54 6.99
C GLN A 92 -13.40 27.00 7.31
N ARG A 93 -14.40 27.24 6.44
CA ARG A 93 -15.77 26.74 6.62
C ARG A 93 -15.85 25.23 6.50
N ASP A 94 -15.00 24.62 5.69
CA ASP A 94 -14.93 23.16 5.53
C ASP A 94 -14.50 22.48 6.84
N PHE A 95 -13.77 23.21 7.70
CA PHE A 95 -13.32 22.77 9.02
C PHE A 95 -14.15 23.34 10.18
N ALA A 96 -15.31 23.96 9.91
CA ALA A 96 -16.11 24.60 10.96
C ALA A 96 -16.59 23.63 12.05
N LEU A 97 -16.75 22.34 11.72
CA LEU A 97 -17.19 21.30 12.66
C LEU A 97 -16.04 20.67 13.45
N THR A 98 -14.87 20.54 12.83
CA THR A 98 -13.69 19.87 13.39
C THR A 98 -12.72 20.85 14.07
N GLY A 99 -12.81 22.14 13.75
CA GLY A 99 -11.84 23.16 14.11
C GLY A 99 -10.74 23.28 13.05
N VAL A 100 -10.21 24.49 12.88
CA VAL A 100 -9.10 24.75 11.95
C VAL A 100 -7.85 24.04 12.49
N PRO A 101 -7.26 23.09 11.73
CA PRO A 101 -6.08 22.36 12.16
C PRO A 101 -4.81 23.22 12.10
N ASP A 102 -3.76 22.81 12.81
CA ASP A 102 -2.42 23.39 12.68
C ASP A 102 -1.69 22.81 11.44
N ALA A 103 -0.75 23.57 10.88
CA ALA A 103 0.13 23.05 9.84
C ALA A 103 0.95 21.85 10.35
N GLY A 104 1.07 20.82 9.53
CA GLY A 104 1.66 19.51 9.84
C GLY A 104 0.66 18.50 10.43
N THR A 105 -0.58 18.89 10.71
CA THR A 105 -1.60 17.97 11.23
C THR A 105 -2.03 16.98 10.15
N ILE A 106 -2.10 15.69 10.51
CA ILE A 106 -2.66 14.63 9.68
C ILE A 106 -4.14 14.46 10.04
N MET A 107 -5.02 14.54 9.06
CA MET A 107 -6.46 14.35 9.23
C MET A 107 -6.99 13.31 8.24
N LEU A 108 -8.06 12.61 8.59
CA LEU A 108 -8.77 11.72 7.67
C LEU A 108 -9.85 12.51 6.94
N PHE A 109 -9.87 12.39 5.61
CA PHE A 109 -10.87 12.98 4.74
C PHE A 109 -11.60 11.87 3.99
N THR A 110 -12.90 12.07 3.74
CA THR A 110 -13.67 11.14 2.92
C THR A 110 -13.46 11.44 1.44
N ALA A 111 -12.89 10.50 0.69
CA ALA A 111 -12.74 10.57 -0.74
C ALA A 111 -14.09 10.38 -1.47
N ARG A 112 -14.11 10.63 -2.78
CA ARG A 112 -15.35 10.58 -3.60
C ARG A 112 -15.98 9.20 -3.67
N ASP A 113 -15.19 8.16 -3.50
CA ASP A 113 -15.62 6.76 -3.47
C ASP A 113 -16.14 6.33 -2.08
N GLY A 114 -16.11 7.22 -1.09
CA GLY A 114 -16.52 6.96 0.29
C GLY A 114 -15.43 6.36 1.17
N SER A 115 -14.22 6.11 0.65
CA SER A 115 -13.07 5.69 1.44
C SER A 115 -12.53 6.85 2.29
N GLU A 116 -11.86 6.53 3.39
CA GLU A 116 -11.13 7.52 4.18
C GLU A 116 -9.67 7.59 3.73
N MET A 117 -9.19 8.79 3.42
CA MET A 117 -7.83 9.06 2.98
C MET A 117 -7.15 10.03 3.95
N PRO A 118 -5.93 9.74 4.41
CA PRO A 118 -5.15 10.68 5.19
C PRO A 118 -4.72 11.87 4.32
N GLY A 119 -4.88 13.09 4.85
CA GLY A 119 -4.37 14.33 4.27
C GLY A 119 -3.55 15.09 5.30
N VAL A 120 -2.41 15.63 4.89
CA VAL A 120 -1.50 16.42 5.72
C VAL A 120 -1.74 17.90 5.44
N VAL A 121 -2.03 18.68 6.48
CA VAL A 121 -2.19 20.13 6.34
C VAL A 121 -0.82 20.75 6.11
N ARG A 122 -0.56 21.28 4.92
CA ARG A 122 0.72 21.93 4.58
C ARG A 122 0.78 23.36 5.10
N GLU A 123 -0.31 24.09 4.92
CA GLU A 123 -0.39 25.52 5.23
C GLU A 123 -1.81 25.90 5.65
N VAL A 124 -1.89 26.84 6.59
CA VAL A 124 -3.14 27.42 7.08
C VAL A 124 -3.03 28.94 6.93
N ALA A 125 -3.73 29.48 5.94
CA ALA A 125 -3.84 30.91 5.69
C ALA A 125 -5.22 31.44 6.09
N GLU A 126 -5.38 32.77 6.12
CA GLU A 126 -6.63 33.42 6.55
C GLU A 126 -7.85 33.03 5.70
N GLU A 127 -7.68 32.70 4.41
CA GLU A 127 -8.80 32.37 3.52
C GLU A 127 -8.71 30.97 2.91
N SER A 128 -7.57 30.29 3.06
CA SER A 128 -7.32 28.99 2.44
C SER A 128 -6.47 28.08 3.33
N ILE A 129 -6.82 26.80 3.35
CA ILE A 129 -6.08 25.74 4.02
C ILE A 129 -5.60 24.78 2.93
N THR A 130 -4.30 24.60 2.82
CA THR A 130 -3.69 23.69 1.85
C THR A 130 -3.51 22.32 2.48
N VAL A 131 -4.11 21.31 1.88
CA VAL A 131 -4.04 19.91 2.33
C VAL A 131 -3.41 19.08 1.23
N ASP A 132 -2.42 18.30 1.62
CA ASP A 132 -1.67 17.41 0.76
C ASP A 132 -2.14 15.97 0.98
N PHE A 133 -2.67 15.37 -0.08
CA PHE A 133 -3.14 13.99 -0.10
C PHE A 133 -2.14 13.02 -0.73
N ASN A 134 -0.91 13.47 -1.01
CA ASN A 134 0.13 12.57 -1.48
C ASN A 134 0.43 11.49 -0.44
N HIS A 135 0.71 10.28 -0.93
CA HIS A 135 1.15 9.21 -0.06
C HIS A 135 2.43 9.65 0.69
N PRO A 136 2.61 9.31 1.98
CA PRO A 136 3.81 9.72 2.75
C PRO A 136 5.14 9.29 2.12
N LEU A 137 5.11 8.24 1.30
CA LEU A 137 6.26 7.68 0.58
C LEU A 137 6.32 8.10 -0.90
N ALA A 138 5.38 8.92 -1.38
CA ALA A 138 5.43 9.46 -2.72
C ALA A 138 6.71 10.29 -2.90
N GLY A 139 7.30 10.23 -4.09
CA GLY A 139 8.56 10.94 -4.40
C GLY A 139 9.82 10.33 -3.80
N HIS A 140 9.73 9.26 -3.00
CA HIS A 140 10.89 8.61 -2.39
C HIS A 140 11.25 7.29 -3.07
N VAL A 141 12.54 7.05 -3.29
CA VAL A 141 13.03 5.72 -3.69
C VAL A 141 12.89 4.79 -2.50
N VAL A 142 12.32 3.60 -2.73
CA VAL A 142 12.03 2.65 -1.67
C VAL A 142 12.60 1.27 -2.00
N SER A 143 13.25 0.65 -1.03
CA SER A 143 13.67 -0.74 -1.08
C SER A 143 12.62 -1.63 -0.43
N PHE A 144 12.10 -2.57 -1.21
CA PHE A 144 11.15 -3.58 -0.78
C PHE A 144 11.90 -4.87 -0.43
N GLU A 145 11.66 -5.38 0.77
CA GLU A 145 12.03 -6.74 1.19
C GLU A 145 10.74 -7.54 1.36
N ILE A 146 10.45 -8.44 0.44
CA ILE A 146 9.20 -9.22 0.40
C ILE A 146 9.50 -10.68 0.71
N GLU A 147 8.64 -11.30 1.51
CA GLU A 147 8.59 -12.73 1.81
C GLU A 147 7.21 -13.26 1.44
N VAL A 148 7.17 -14.18 0.47
CA VAL A 148 5.93 -14.79 0.01
C VAL A 148 5.48 -15.86 1.01
N LEU A 149 4.31 -15.68 1.61
CA LEU A 149 3.75 -16.62 2.58
C LEU A 149 2.78 -17.61 1.94
N GLU A 150 1.95 -17.11 1.03
CA GLU A 150 0.92 -17.93 0.38
C GLU A 150 0.60 -17.34 -1.01
N ILE A 151 0.26 -18.20 -1.96
CA ILE A 151 -0.15 -17.82 -3.31
C ILE A 151 -1.56 -18.37 -3.53
N ASP A 152 -2.44 -17.51 -4.04
CA ASP A 152 -3.87 -17.72 -4.17
C ASP A 152 -4.48 -18.32 -2.91
N PRO A 153 -4.33 -17.64 -1.75
CA PRO A 153 -4.94 -18.10 -0.52
C PRO A 153 -6.43 -18.29 -0.81
N GLN A 154 -6.93 -19.51 -0.59
CA GLN A 154 -8.36 -19.76 -0.78
C GLN A 154 -9.07 -18.75 0.10
N GLN A 155 -9.95 -17.93 -0.49
CA GLN A 155 -10.81 -17.04 0.27
C GLN A 155 -11.62 -17.90 1.25
N GLU A 156 -11.12 -18.12 2.45
CA GLU A 156 -11.99 -18.26 3.59
C GLU A 156 -12.68 -16.90 3.71
N ALA A 157 -13.93 -16.87 3.26
CA ALA A 157 -14.86 -15.83 3.57
C ALA A 157 -15.00 -15.75 5.10
N VAL A 158 -14.14 -14.98 5.74
CA VAL A 158 -14.31 -14.55 7.13
C VAL A 158 -14.73 -13.09 7.04
N HIS A 159 -16.04 -12.82 6.91
CA HIS A 159 -16.86 -12.46 8.07
C HIS A 159 -16.09 -11.55 9.03
N ALA A 160 -15.97 -10.27 8.67
CA ALA A 160 -15.70 -9.19 9.62
C ALA A 160 -16.97 -8.34 9.70
N ASP A 161 -17.82 -8.71 10.66
CA ASP A 161 -18.78 -7.88 11.37
C ASP A 161 -19.56 -6.81 10.60
N ILE A 162 -20.76 -7.23 10.21
CA ILE A 162 -21.99 -6.50 10.55
C ILE A 162 -22.00 -6.19 12.06
N ALA A 163 -21.44 -5.05 12.45
CA ALA A 163 -21.96 -4.30 13.60
C ALA A 163 -23.13 -3.47 13.04
N GLY A 164 -24.37 -3.61 13.47
CA GLY A 164 -24.88 -3.89 14.81
C GLY A 164 -25.93 -2.82 15.06
#